data_AF-A0A9X7GGH3-F1
#
_entry.id   AF-A0A9X7GGH3-F1
#
_cell.length_a   1.000
_cell.length_b   1.000
_cell.length_c   1.000
_cell.angle_alpha   90.00
_cell.angle_beta   90.00
_cell.angle_gamma   90.00
#
_symmetry.space_group_name_H-M   'P 1'
#
loop_
_entity.id
_entity.type
_entity.pdbx_description
1 polymer ?
#
loop_
_entity_poly.entity_id
_entity_poly.type
_entity_poly.pdbx_seq_one_letter_code
_entity_poly.pdbx_strand_id
1 'polypeptide(L)' 'EGSVLHHSDRGSQYASLDYQNQLEQYGMNCSMSRKGNCYDNACIESFHGVLKKELVYQQQYVTRAQARQDIWEYI' A
#
# COMPACT_ATOMS: atom_id res chain seq x y z
N GLU A 1 -14.70 -2.72 21.55
CA GLU A 1 -14.54 -1.75 20.45
C GLU A 1 -13.14 -1.93 19.87
N GLY A 2 -13.02 -2.11 18.55
CA GLY A 2 -11.73 -2.30 17.90
C GLY A 2 -11.42 -1.08 17.05
N SER A 3 -10.36 -0.35 17.38
CA SER A 3 -9.80 0.69 16.50
C SER A 3 -9.14 0.04 15.29
N VAL A 4 -9.35 0.60 14.09
CA VAL A 4 -8.66 0.13 12.87
C VAL A 4 -7.16 0.41 12.99
N LEU A 5 -6.32 -0.59 12.72
CA LEU A 5 -4.87 -0.44 12.64
C LEU A 5 -4.47 -0.19 11.18
N HIS A 6 -3.87 0.97 10.91
CA HIS A 6 -3.30 1.30 9.61
C HIS A 6 -1.81 1.01 9.62
N HIS A 7 -1.39 -0.07 8.95
CA HIS A 7 0.03 -0.43 8.83
C HIS A 7 0.62 0.03 7.49
N SER A 8 1.76 0.73 7.53
CA SER A 8 2.50 1.18 6.33
C SER A 8 4.01 0.99 6.49
N ASP A 9 4.76 1.14 5.41
CA ASP A 9 6.20 1.35 5.54
C ASP A 9 6.49 2.73 6.18
N ARG A 10 7.74 2.94 6.57
CA ARG A 10 8.17 4.19 7.23
C ARG A 10 8.75 5.20 6.24
N GLY A 11 8.05 5.38 5.11
CA GLY A 11 8.36 6.39 4.10
C GLY A 11 8.07 7.81 4.58
N SER A 12 8.67 8.81 3.93
CA SER A 12 8.48 10.23 4.28
C SER A 12 7.03 10.70 4.17
N GLN A 13 6.26 10.14 3.24
CA GLN A 13 4.84 10.43 3.08
C GLN A 13 4.02 9.96 4.29
N TYR A 14 4.21 8.71 4.72
CA TYR A 14 3.49 8.14 5.85
C TYR A 14 3.93 8.75 7.18
N ALA A 15 5.20 9.11 7.31
CA ALA A 15 5.73 9.79 8.49
C ALA A 15 5.43 11.31 8.53
N SER A 16 4.79 11.87 7.51
CA SER A 16 4.46 13.30 7.45
C SER A 16 3.36 13.68 8.46
N LEU A 17 3.41 14.91 8.96
CA LEU A 17 2.43 15.42 9.92
C LEU A 17 1.02 15.42 9.34
N ASP A 18 0.87 15.86 8.08
CA ASP A 18 -0.43 15.92 7.41
C ASP A 18 -1.09 14.54 7.32
N TYR A 19 -0.30 13.50 7.02
CA TYR A 19 -0.80 12.13 6.95
C TYR A 19 -1.20 11.58 8.33
N GLN A 20 -0.36 11.80 9.36
CA GLN A 20 -0.66 11.34 10.72
C GLN A 20 -1.92 12.03 11.28
N ASN A 21 -2.05 13.35 11.08
CA ASN A 21 -3.24 14.11 11.48
C ASN A 21 -4.51 13.57 10.81
N GLN A 22 -4.42 13.12 9.56
CA GLN A 22 -5.55 12.55 8.84
C GLN A 22 -5.95 11.16 9.40
N LEU A 23 -4.97 10.32 9.76
CA LEU A 23 -5.27 9.04 10.43
C LEU A 23 -5.94 9.24 11.79
N GLU A 24 -5.48 10.22 12.57
CA GLU A 24 -6.08 10.60 13.85
C GLU A 24 -7.53 11.06 13.67
N GLN A 25 -7.82 11.89 12.67
CA GLN A 25 -9.19 12.33 12.35
C GLN A 25 -10.13 11.17 12.01
N TYR A 26 -9.59 10.09 11.41
CA TYR A 26 -10.36 8.87 11.11
C TYR A 26 -10.43 7.89 12.28
N GLY A 27 -9.81 8.19 13.43
CA GLY A 27 -9.76 7.29 14.58
C GLY A 27 -8.95 6.01 14.31
N MET A 28 -7.99 6.08 13.38
CA MET A 28 -7.14 4.96 13.02
C MET A 28 -5.82 5.00 13.81
N ASN A 29 -5.38 3.85 14.28
CA ASN A 29 -4.08 3.71 14.93
C ASN A 29 -3.01 3.47 13.86
N CYS A 30 -2.05 4.39 13.76
CA CYS A 30 -0.91 4.26 12.85
C CYS A 30 0.09 3.21 13.36
N SER A 31 0.55 2.33 12.48
CA SER A 31 1.63 1.38 12.69
C SER A 31 2.59 1.48 11.50
N MET A 32 3.90 1.64 11.76
CA MET A 32 4.89 1.76 10.69
C MET A 32 6.01 0.73 10.85
N SER A 33 6.53 0.23 9.72
CA SER A 33 7.68 -0.68 9.69
C SER A 33 8.90 -0.12 10.44
N ARG A 34 9.66 -1.00 11.09
CA ARG A 34 10.91 -0.61 11.76
C ARG A 34 12.01 -0.32 10.73
N LYS A 35 12.92 0.59 11.08
CA LYS A 35 14.09 0.89 10.23
C LYS A 35 14.92 -0.38 10.05
N GLY A 36 15.19 -0.76 8.80
CA GLY A 36 16.01 -1.93 8.48
C GLY A 36 15.32 -3.28 8.68
N ASN A 37 13.99 -3.31 8.86
CA ASN A 37 13.23 -4.56 8.97
C ASN A 37 12.33 -4.77 7.74
N CYS A 38 12.79 -5.56 6.78
CA CYS A 38 12.02 -5.88 5.58
C CYS A 38 10.80 -6.78 5.86
N TYR A 39 10.83 -7.56 6.95
CA TYR A 39 9.73 -8.48 7.27
C TYR A 39 8.42 -7.76 7.59
N ASP A 40 8.48 -6.55 8.14
CA ASP A 40 7.29 -5.74 8.43
C ASP A 40 6.52 -5.40 7.13
N ASN A 41 7.21 -5.25 5.99
CA ASN A 41 6.61 -4.93 4.70
C ASN A 41 6.41 -6.15 3.77
N ALA A 42 6.90 -7.33 4.16
CA ALA A 42 7.01 -8.48 3.26
C ALA A 42 5.66 -8.95 2.69
N CYS A 43 4.57 -8.84 3.46
CA CYS A 43 3.24 -9.26 3.03
C CYS A 43 2.77 -8.46 1.80
N ILE A 44 2.79 -7.12 1.89
CA ILE A 44 2.33 -6.26 0.80
C ILE A 44 3.31 -6.25 -0.38
N GLU A 45 4.63 -6.38 -0.12
CA GLU A 45 5.62 -6.55 -1.19
C GLU A 45 5.42 -7.85 -1.96
N SER A 46 5.09 -8.95 -1.26
CA SER A 46 4.77 -10.23 -1.89
C SER A 46 3.54 -10.11 -2.81
N PHE A 47 2.46 -9.51 -2.31
CA PHE A 47 1.27 -9.23 -3.11
C PHE A 47 1.58 -8.41 -4.36
N HIS A 48 2.31 -7.30 -4.22
CA HIS A 48 2.74 -6.49 -5.37
C HIS A 48 3.64 -7.28 -6.34
N GLY A 49 4.46 -8.19 -5.83
CA GLY A 49 5.26 -9.09 -6.64
C GLY A 49 4.42 -10.03 -7.49
N VAL A 50 3.35 -10.61 -6.93
CA VAL A 50 2.40 -11.47 -7.65
C VAL A 50 1.63 -10.66 -8.68
N LEU A 51 0.99 -9.55 -8.27
CA LEU A 51 0.23 -8.65 -9.15
C LEU A 51 1.06 -8.23 -10.37
N LYS A 52 2.33 -7.87 -10.16
CA LYS A 52 3.20 -7.46 -11.28
C LYS A 52 3.51 -8.60 -12.23
N LYS A 53 3.84 -9.79 -11.71
CA LYS A 53 4.22 -10.95 -12.52
C LYS A 53 3.06 -11.48 -13.33
N GLU A 54 1.88 -11.56 -12.72
CA GLU A 54 0.70 -12.18 -13.32
C GLU A 54 -0.09 -11.22 -14.21
N LEU A 55 -0.11 -9.92 -13.88
CA LEU A 55 -0.87 -8.92 -14.63
C LEU A 55 0.04 -7.89 -15.31
N VAL A 56 0.74 -7.06 -14.54
CA VAL A 56 1.37 -5.83 -15.08
C VAL A 56 2.42 -6.13 -16.15
N TYR A 57 3.25 -7.16 -15.96
CA TYR A 57 4.32 -7.51 -16.90
C TYR A 57 3.82 -8.28 -18.12
N GLN A 58 2.59 -8.82 -18.08
CA GLN A 58 1.99 -9.52 -19.22
C GLN A 58 1.36 -8.55 -20.22
N GLN A 59 1.12 -7.30 -19.81
CA GLN A 59 0.37 -6.31 -20.58
C GLN A 59 1.22 -5.10 -20.98
N GLN A 60 0.92 -4.52 -22.14
CA GLN A 60 1.40 -3.20 -22.54
C GLN A 60 0.24 -2.21 -22.55
N TYR A 61 0.16 -1.37 -21.52
CA TYR A 61 -0.92 -0.40 -21.38
C TYR A 61 -0.67 0.84 -22.23
N VAL A 62 -1.63 1.18 -23.09
CA VAL A 62 -1.59 2.41 -23.89
C VAL A 62 -2.04 3.61 -23.04
N THR A 63 -2.95 3.38 -22.09
CA THR A 63 -3.51 4.43 -21.24
C THR A 63 -3.53 4.02 -19.77
N ARG A 64 -3.47 5.01 -18.89
CA ARG A 64 -3.65 4.80 -17.43
C ARG A 64 -5.04 4.26 -17.08
N ALA A 65 -6.06 4.61 -17.88
CA ALA A 65 -7.43 4.14 -17.67
C ALA A 65 -7.54 2.63 -17.88
N GLN A 66 -6.88 2.11 -18.91
CA GLN A 66 -6.79 0.67 -19.17
C GLN A 66 -6.08 -0.04 -18.00
N ALA A 67 -4.89 0.44 -17.59
CA ALA A 67 -4.19 -0.15 -16.45
C ALA A 67 -5.03 -0.16 -15.17
N ARG A 68 -5.81 0.90 -14.93
CA ARG A 68 -6.70 0.99 -13.76
C ARG A 68 -7.84 -0.04 -13.83
N GLN A 69 -8.43 -0.25 -15.01
CA GLN A 69 -9.50 -1.23 -15.20
C GLN A 69 -8.97 -2.65 -14.96
N ASP A 70 -7.85 -3.01 -15.57
CA ASP A 70 -7.27 -4.35 -15.42
C ASP A 70 -6.86 -4.63 -13.96
N ILE A 71 -6.29 -3.65 -13.25
CA ILE A 71 -5.97 -3.78 -11.82
C ILE A 71 -7.25 -3.94 -10.98
N TRP A 72 -8.33 -3.23 -11.33
CA TRP A 72 -9.62 -3.37 -10.64
C TRP A 72 -10.25 -4.75 -10.86
N GLU A 73 -10.12 -5.33 -12.04
CA GLU A 73 -10.65 -6.68 -12.33
C GLU A 73 -9.83 -7.79 -11.64
N TYR A 74 -8.56 -7.54 -11.35
CA TYR A 74 -7.69 -8.50 -10.67
C TYR A 74 -7.91 -8.58 -9.14
N ILE A 75 -8.37 -7.49 -8.51
CA ILE A 75 -8.53 -7.36 -7.04
C ILE A 75 -10.00 -7.50 -6.65
#